data_AF-A0A258Y1M9-F1
#
_entry.id   AF-A0A258Y1M9-F1
#
_cell.length_a   1.000
_cell.length_b   1.000
_cell.length_c   1.000
_cell.angle_alpha   90.00
_cell.angle_beta   90.00
_cell.angle_gamma   90.00
#
_symmetry.space_group_name_H-M   'P 1'
#
loop_
_entity.id
_entity.type
_entity.pdbx_description
1 polymer ?
#
loop_
_entity_poly.entity_id
_entity_poly.type
_entity_poly.pdbx_seq_one_letter_code
_entity_poly.pdbx_strand_id
1 'polypeptide(L)'
;MDKMQMQRLISRTACAIALVIIALALWRLWASLAINSFWQDELFSMNLARMPAFGPMLTLAAWDTHPPTFYALLWGWTHLFGLGEVVSRLLPALCSVGLIVALVLLPRREIALLPRLFVAMMVVTSRFWFEHAGEVRSYALAALLLALAALASSRLVAEMSA
;
A
#
# COMPACT_ATOMS: atom_id res chain seq x y z
N MET A 1 18.73 17.57 -31.55
CA MET A 1 18.86 16.92 -30.23
C MET A 1 19.00 15.42 -30.48
N ASP A 2 20.05 14.80 -29.96
CA ASP A 2 20.35 13.38 -30.21
C ASP A 2 19.30 12.46 -29.54
N LYS A 3 18.99 11.30 -30.15
CA LYS A 3 18.05 10.30 -29.60
C LYS A 3 18.45 9.89 -28.18
N MET A 4 19.75 9.77 -27.92
CA MET A 4 20.28 9.47 -26.60
C MET A 4 20.02 10.59 -25.58
N GLN A 5 20.12 11.86 -25.99
CA GLN A 5 19.79 13.00 -25.13
C GLN A 5 18.29 13.07 -24.83
N MET A 6 17.45 12.81 -25.84
CA MET A 6 15.99 12.76 -25.70
C MET A 6 15.55 11.67 -24.69
N GLN A 7 16.11 10.46 -24.80
CA GLN A 7 15.77 9.36 -23.88
C GLN A 7 16.20 9.63 -22.43
N ARG A 8 17.37 10.26 -22.23
CA ARG A 8 17.83 10.67 -20.90
C ARG A 8 16.91 11.73 -20.29
N LEU A 9 16.48 12.70 -21.09
CA LEU A 9 15.55 13.74 -20.63
C LEU A 9 14.22 13.11 -20.19
N ILE A 10 13.62 12.26 -21.03
CA ILE A 10 12.35 11.55 -20.72
C ILE A 10 12.47 10.74 -19.43
N SER A 11 13.59 10.02 -19.25
CA SER A 11 13.83 9.22 -18.05
C SER A 11 13.92 10.08 -16.78
N ARG A 12 14.59 11.25 -16.85
CA ARG A 12 14.68 12.20 -15.74
C ARG A 12 13.32 12.79 -15.38
N THR A 13 12.55 13.23 -16.37
CA THR A 13 11.22 13.79 -16.14
C THR A 13 10.29 12.77 -15.51
N ALA A 14 10.33 11.53 -15.98
CA ALA A 14 9.51 10.47 -15.42
C ALA A 14 9.91 10.09 -13.99
N CYS A 15 11.20 10.10 -13.66
CA CYS A 15 11.66 9.95 -12.28
C CYS A 15 11.21 11.12 -11.39
N ALA A 16 11.26 12.35 -11.89
CA ALA A 16 10.77 13.51 -11.14
C ALA A 16 9.26 13.40 -10.86
N ILE A 17 8.47 12.99 -11.86
CA ILE A 17 7.02 12.75 -11.69
C ILE A 17 6.76 11.65 -10.67
N ALA A 18 7.50 10.55 -10.74
CA ALA A 18 7.42 9.46 -9.76
C ALA A 18 7.67 9.95 -8.33
N LEU A 19 8.71 10.76 -8.13
CA LEU A 19 9.03 11.35 -6.82
C LEU A 19 7.93 12.29 -6.33
N VAL A 20 7.36 13.11 -7.21
CA VAL A 20 6.24 14.01 -6.86
C VAL A 20 5.00 13.20 -6.44
N ILE A 21 4.67 12.12 -7.15
CA ILE A 21 3.53 11.24 -6.80
C ILE A 21 3.74 10.61 -5.43
N ILE A 22 4.94 10.09 -5.16
CA ILE A 22 5.27 9.48 -3.87
C ILE A 22 5.23 10.52 -2.75
N ALA A 23 5.79 11.71 -2.97
CA ALA A 23 5.76 12.80 -1.99
C ALA A 23 4.32 13.25 -1.67
N LEU A 24 3.48 13.38 -2.70
CA LEU A 24 2.07 13.71 -2.53
C LEU A 24 1.33 12.64 -1.71
N ALA A 25 1.58 11.36 -1.99
CA ALA A 25 1.00 10.26 -1.24
C ALA A 25 1.41 10.27 0.24
N LEU A 26 2.70 10.46 0.51
CA LEU A 26 3.23 10.55 1.87
C LEU A 26 2.63 11.74 2.62
N TRP A 27 2.54 12.90 1.99
CA TRP A 27 1.93 14.09 2.60
C TRP A 27 0.46 13.88 2.93
N ARG A 28 -0.31 13.28 2.02
CA ARG A 28 -1.72 12.95 2.24
C ARG A 28 -1.88 11.93 3.39
N LEU A 29 -1.11 10.85 3.37
CA LEU A 29 -1.15 9.83 4.43
C LEU A 29 -0.80 10.46 5.78
N TRP A 30 0.27 11.25 5.84
CA TRP A 30 0.65 11.98 7.04
C TRP A 30 -0.48 12.86 7.58
N ALA A 31 -1.13 13.61 6.69
CA ALA A 31 -2.29 14.42 7.06
C ALA A 31 -3.43 13.56 7.66
N SER A 32 -3.66 12.35 7.17
CA SER A 32 -4.75 11.50 7.70
C SER A 32 -4.46 10.83 9.06
N LEU A 33 -3.18 10.66 9.45
CA LEU A 33 -2.80 9.82 10.59
C LEU A 33 -3.29 10.32 11.96
N ALA A 34 -3.57 11.61 12.11
CA ALA A 34 -3.84 12.24 13.41
C ALA A 34 -5.16 13.01 13.51
N ILE A 35 -5.98 13.01 12.46
CA ILE A 35 -7.16 13.89 12.40
C ILE A 35 -8.42 13.21 12.93
N ASN A 36 -8.52 11.87 12.85
CA ASN A 36 -9.76 11.14 13.12
C ASN A 36 -9.55 9.97 14.09
N SER A 37 -10.44 9.89 15.08
CA SER A 37 -10.61 8.70 15.91
C SER A 37 -10.96 7.47 15.06
N PHE A 38 -10.74 6.29 15.63
CA PHE A 38 -11.09 5.03 14.96
C PHE A 38 -12.57 4.93 14.62
N TRP A 39 -12.86 4.42 13.42
CA TRP A 39 -14.18 3.96 13.06
C TRP A 39 -14.54 2.68 13.83
N GLN A 40 -15.84 2.37 13.90
CA GLN A 40 -16.36 1.19 14.60
C GLN A 40 -15.70 -0.11 14.14
N ASP A 41 -15.44 -0.19 12.85
CA ASP A 41 -14.84 -1.33 12.21
C ASP A 41 -13.32 -1.38 12.53
N GLU A 42 -12.60 -0.26 12.53
CA GLU A 42 -11.20 -0.22 12.98
C GLU A 42 -11.03 -0.65 14.44
N LEU A 43 -11.99 -0.31 15.31
CA LEU A 43 -11.99 -0.75 16.71
C LEU A 43 -12.03 -2.27 16.85
N PHE A 44 -12.70 -2.99 15.93
CA PHE A 44 -12.65 -4.45 15.90
C PHE A 44 -11.21 -4.94 15.68
N SER A 45 -10.51 -4.41 14.67
CA SER A 45 -9.10 -4.73 14.41
C SER A 45 -8.22 -4.45 15.62
N MET A 46 -8.43 -3.30 16.27
CA MET A 46 -7.70 -2.91 17.47
C MET A 46 -7.99 -3.83 18.67
N ASN A 47 -9.23 -4.32 18.80
CA ASN A 47 -9.61 -5.26 19.84
C ASN A 47 -8.94 -6.63 19.68
N LEU A 48 -8.68 -7.07 18.44
CA LEU A 48 -7.87 -8.25 18.17
C LEU A 48 -6.39 -7.98 18.40
N ALA A 49 -5.89 -6.83 17.93
CA ALA A 49 -4.48 -6.45 18.05
C ALA A 49 -4.02 -6.31 19.51
N ARG A 50 -4.90 -5.86 20.42
CA ARG A 50 -4.60 -5.73 21.86
C ARG A 50 -4.57 -7.06 22.63
N MET A 51 -4.99 -8.18 22.02
CA MET A 51 -5.05 -9.45 22.74
C MET A 51 -3.65 -9.93 23.13
N PRO A 52 -3.46 -10.49 24.32
CA PRO A 52 -2.13 -10.84 24.83
C PRO A 52 -1.51 -12.05 24.11
N ALA A 53 -2.31 -12.86 23.43
CA ALA A 53 -1.87 -14.11 22.82
C ALA A 53 -2.31 -14.20 21.35
N PHE A 54 -1.37 -14.59 20.48
CA PHE A 54 -1.57 -14.70 19.05
C PHE A 54 -2.61 -15.78 18.67
N GLY A 55 -2.59 -16.95 19.33
CA GLY A 55 -3.49 -18.07 19.00
C GLY A 55 -4.98 -17.73 19.17
N PRO A 56 -5.41 -17.24 20.34
CA PRO A 56 -6.79 -16.78 20.55
C PRO A 56 -7.20 -15.65 19.60
N MET A 57 -6.30 -14.68 19.37
CA MET A 57 -6.52 -13.60 18.40
C MET A 57 -6.78 -14.17 16.99
N LEU A 58 -5.92 -15.07 16.52
CA LEU A 58 -6.03 -15.66 15.19
C LEU A 58 -7.31 -16.50 15.06
N THR A 59 -7.70 -17.20 16.13
CA THR A 59 -8.95 -17.97 16.16
C THR A 59 -10.15 -17.05 15.95
N LEU A 60 -10.20 -15.91 16.65
CA LEU A 60 -11.27 -14.92 16.48
C LEU A 60 -11.20 -14.23 15.11
N ALA A 61 -10.00 -13.94 14.61
CA ALA A 61 -9.81 -13.37 13.27
C ALA A 61 -10.35 -14.29 12.16
N ALA A 62 -10.24 -15.62 12.34
CA ALA A 62 -10.74 -16.59 11.37
C ALA A 62 -12.28 -16.61 11.24
N TRP A 63 -13.00 -16.05 12.21
CA TRP A 63 -14.46 -15.86 12.16
C TRP A 63 -14.88 -14.54 11.51
N ASP A 64 -13.94 -13.63 11.25
CA ASP A 64 -14.25 -12.41 10.53
C ASP A 64 -14.24 -12.62 9.00
N THR A 65 -14.91 -11.72 8.31
CA THR A 65 -14.95 -11.62 6.85
C THR A 65 -13.59 -11.24 6.24
N HIS A 66 -12.74 -10.52 6.98
CA HIS A 66 -11.44 -10.09 6.46
C HIS A 66 -10.38 -11.18 6.67
N PRO A 67 -9.43 -11.33 5.73
CA PRO A 67 -8.39 -12.34 5.85
C PRO A 67 -7.57 -12.19 7.15
N PRO A 68 -7.27 -13.31 7.85
CA PRO A 68 -6.56 -13.30 9.13
C PRO A 68 -5.14 -12.73 9.05
N THR A 69 -4.55 -12.69 7.86
CA THR A 69 -3.21 -12.17 7.60
C THR A 69 -3.04 -10.71 8.01
N PHE A 70 -4.03 -9.85 7.78
CA PHE A 70 -3.93 -8.45 8.21
C PHE A 70 -3.92 -8.33 9.74
N TYR A 71 -4.80 -9.06 10.42
CA TYR A 71 -4.86 -9.08 11.89
C TYR A 71 -3.57 -9.61 12.50
N ALA A 72 -2.97 -10.65 11.91
CA ALA A 72 -1.69 -11.18 12.35
C ALA A 72 -0.55 -10.16 12.25
N LEU A 73 -0.48 -9.43 11.12
CA LEU A 73 0.51 -8.36 10.93
C LEU A 73 0.28 -7.20 11.91
N LEU A 74 -0.97 -6.78 12.10
CA LEU A 74 -1.33 -5.70 13.02
C LEU A 74 -1.03 -6.08 14.48
N TRP A 75 -1.32 -7.31 14.88
CA TRP A 75 -1.00 -7.83 16.21
C TRP A 75 0.50 -7.76 16.47
N GLY A 76 1.32 -8.29 15.54
CA GLY A 76 2.78 -8.22 15.65
C GLY A 76 3.29 -6.77 15.67
N TRP A 77 2.76 -5.93 14.79
CA TRP A 77 3.11 -4.51 14.71
C TRP A 77 2.85 -3.76 16.02
N THR A 78 1.65 -3.92 16.60
CA THR A 78 1.28 -3.25 17.85
C THR A 78 1.98 -3.81 19.07
N HIS A 79 2.38 -5.08 19.07
CA HIS A 79 3.22 -5.65 20.14
C HIS A 79 4.67 -5.19 20.07
N LEU A 80 5.17 -4.83 18.88
CA LEU A 80 6.53 -4.31 18.69
C LEU A 80 6.63 -2.80 18.94
N PHE A 81 5.66 -2.02 18.46
CA PHE A 81 5.70 -0.56 18.46
C PHE A 81 4.72 0.09 19.44
N GLY A 82 3.90 -0.71 20.12
CA GLY A 82 2.87 -0.26 21.05
C GLY A 82 1.49 -0.10 20.40
N LEU A 83 0.49 0.04 21.28
CA LEU A 83 -0.89 0.34 20.90
C LEU A 83 -1.11 1.85 20.85
N GLY A 84 -1.65 2.34 19.74
CA GLY A 84 -2.00 3.75 19.57
C GLY A 84 -2.55 4.02 18.19
N GLU A 85 -3.27 5.14 18.02
CA GLU A 85 -3.92 5.50 16.76
C GLU A 85 -2.90 5.65 15.63
N VAL A 86 -1.93 6.54 15.80
CA VAL A 86 -0.90 6.78 14.80
C VAL A 86 -0.12 5.51 14.49
N VAL A 87 0.33 4.79 15.53
CA VAL A 87 1.12 3.56 15.36
C VAL A 87 0.36 2.52 14.56
N SER A 88 -0.92 2.30 14.86
CA SER A 88 -1.72 1.27 14.19
C SER A 88 -2.06 1.65 12.75
N ARG A 89 -2.26 2.95 12.49
CA ARG A 89 -2.50 3.48 11.13
C ARG A 89 -1.24 3.52 10.27
N LEU A 90 -0.03 3.49 10.85
CA LEU A 90 1.22 3.44 10.09
C LEU A 90 1.36 2.15 9.28
N LEU A 91 0.91 1.01 9.79
CA LEU A 91 1.00 -0.27 9.08
C LEU A 91 0.25 -0.26 7.71
N PRO A 92 -1.05 0.06 7.64
CA PRO A 92 -1.77 0.17 6.37
C PRO A 92 -1.23 1.34 5.52
N ALA A 93 -0.82 2.46 6.12
CA ALA A 93 -0.20 3.56 5.39
C ALA A 93 1.09 3.13 4.66
N LEU A 94 1.95 2.35 5.32
CA LEU A 94 3.16 1.78 4.70
C LEU A 94 2.80 0.83 3.54
N CYS A 95 1.74 0.04 3.69
CA CYS A 95 1.23 -0.80 2.60
C CYS A 95 0.76 0.04 1.41
N SER A 96 0.08 1.16 1.68
CA SER A 96 -0.40 2.10 0.65
C SER A 96 0.76 2.78 -0.11
N VAL A 97 1.80 3.22 0.59
CA VAL A 97 3.03 3.72 -0.05
C VAL A 97 3.68 2.62 -0.87
N GLY A 98 3.74 1.40 -0.33
CA GLY A 98 4.23 0.21 -1.03
C GLY A 98 3.49 -0.04 -2.34
N LEU A 99 2.16 0.14 -2.37
CA LEU A 99 1.36 0.00 -3.58
C LEU A 99 1.79 1.00 -4.65
N ILE A 100 1.95 2.26 -4.29
CA ILE A 100 2.34 3.33 -5.22
C ILE A 100 3.75 3.08 -5.76
N VAL A 101 4.67 2.66 -4.89
CA VAL A 101 6.01 2.22 -5.28
C VAL A 101 5.95 1.03 -6.25
N ALA A 102 5.10 0.05 -5.99
CA ALA A 102 4.91 -1.10 -6.88
C ALA A 102 4.38 -0.67 -8.25
N LEU A 103 3.43 0.26 -8.31
CA LEU A 103 2.92 0.76 -9.59
C LEU A 103 4.00 1.50 -10.38
N VAL A 104 4.77 2.37 -9.73
CA VAL A 104 5.68 3.32 -10.41
C VAL A 104 7.09 2.80 -10.64
N LEU A 105 7.64 2.02 -9.69
CA LEU A 105 9.05 1.63 -9.71
C LEU A 105 9.28 0.17 -10.11
N LEU A 106 8.33 -0.74 -9.86
CA LEU A 106 8.54 -2.16 -10.21
C LEU A 106 8.46 -2.37 -11.73
N PRO A 107 9.58 -2.71 -12.40
CA PRO A 107 9.67 -2.69 -13.86
C PRO A 107 8.73 -3.72 -14.49
N ARG A 108 8.05 -3.29 -15.55
CA ARG A 108 7.27 -4.14 -16.45
C ARG A 108 7.78 -3.94 -17.86
N ARG A 109 8.30 -5.00 -18.48
CA ARG A 109 8.73 -4.96 -19.89
C ARG A 109 7.57 -4.64 -20.83
N GLU A 110 6.36 -5.04 -20.45
CA GLU A 110 5.15 -4.93 -21.25
C GLU A 110 4.38 -3.60 -21.05
N ILE A 111 4.65 -2.87 -19.96
CA ILE A 111 3.93 -1.63 -19.65
C ILE A 111 4.90 -0.47 -19.57
N ALA A 112 4.75 0.47 -20.52
CA ALA A 112 5.49 1.71 -20.53
C ALA A 112 5.32 2.51 -19.22
N LEU A 113 6.28 3.37 -18.92
CA LEU A 113 6.30 4.15 -17.68
C LEU A 113 5.12 5.14 -17.59
N LEU A 114 4.70 5.73 -18.71
CA LEU A 114 3.65 6.76 -18.72
C LEU A 114 2.27 6.23 -18.24
N PRO A 115 1.74 5.08 -18.74
CA PRO A 115 0.54 4.46 -18.17
C PRO A 115 0.66 4.14 -16.68
N ARG A 116 1.83 3.72 -16.22
CA ARG A 116 2.07 3.39 -14.81
C ARG A 116 2.00 4.64 -13.92
N LEU A 117 2.61 5.74 -14.36
CA LEU A 117 2.52 7.03 -13.69
C LEU A 117 1.08 7.56 -13.68
N PHE A 118 0.33 7.36 -14.78
CA PHE A 118 -1.08 7.75 -14.85
C PHE A 118 -1.93 7.01 -13.82
N VAL A 119 -1.83 5.67 -13.74
CA VAL A 119 -2.55 4.88 -12.74
C VAL A 119 -2.14 5.28 -11.31
N ALA A 120 -0.85 5.46 -11.05
CA ALA A 120 -0.39 5.91 -9.74
C ALA A 120 -0.95 7.29 -9.36
N MET A 121 -1.03 8.21 -10.32
CA MET A 121 -1.64 9.52 -10.10
C MET A 121 -3.14 9.41 -9.80
N MET A 122 -3.87 8.54 -10.50
CA MET A 122 -5.29 8.27 -10.20
C MET A 122 -5.47 7.73 -8.78
N VAL A 123 -4.62 6.80 -8.34
CA VAL A 123 -4.67 6.25 -6.98
C VAL A 123 -4.41 7.34 -5.95
N VAL A 124 -3.37 8.16 -6.11
CA VAL A 124 -2.99 9.20 -5.14
C VAL A 124 -4.00 10.34 -5.05
N THR A 125 -4.64 10.69 -6.16
CA THR A 125 -5.66 11.75 -6.21
C THR A 125 -7.06 11.25 -5.85
N SER A 126 -7.31 9.95 -5.88
CA SER A 126 -8.59 9.35 -5.51
C SER A 126 -8.95 9.69 -4.06
N ARG A 127 -10.15 10.24 -3.87
CA ARG A 127 -10.73 10.44 -2.54
C ARG A 127 -11.01 9.10 -1.85
N PHE A 128 -11.52 8.12 -2.61
CA PHE A 128 -11.78 6.78 -2.11
C PHE A 128 -10.51 6.14 -1.53
N TRP A 129 -9.40 6.22 -2.27
CA TRP A 129 -8.14 5.64 -1.79
C TRP A 129 -7.62 6.38 -0.56
N PHE A 130 -7.72 7.70 -0.54
CA PHE A 130 -7.28 8.50 0.61
C PHE A 130 -8.00 8.10 1.90
N GLU A 131 -9.30 7.83 1.84
CA GLU A 131 -10.10 7.42 3.01
C GLU A 131 -9.65 6.03 3.50
N HIS A 132 -9.43 5.06 2.61
CA HIS A 132 -9.14 3.66 2.99
C HIS A 132 -7.65 3.34 3.18
N ALA A 133 -6.74 4.19 2.70
CA ALA A 133 -5.31 3.90 2.66
C ALA A 133 -4.64 3.87 4.05
N GLY A 134 -5.23 4.56 5.03
CA GLY A 134 -4.72 4.63 6.41
C GLY A 134 -5.65 4.00 7.44
N GLU A 135 -6.75 3.38 7.01
CA GLU A 135 -7.65 2.66 7.90
C GLU A 135 -6.96 1.40 8.43
N VAL A 136 -7.17 1.08 9.71
CA VAL A 136 -6.67 -0.13 10.37
C VAL A 136 -7.50 -1.35 9.92
N ARG A 137 -7.45 -1.58 8.60
CA ARG A 137 -8.20 -2.56 7.82
C ARG A 137 -7.31 -3.12 6.71
N SER A 138 -7.72 -4.26 6.15
CA SER A 138 -6.91 -5.00 5.18
C SER A 138 -6.85 -4.39 3.78
N TYR A 139 -7.54 -3.28 3.51
CA TYR A 139 -7.69 -2.72 2.16
C TYR A 139 -6.35 -2.35 1.53
N ALA A 140 -5.50 -1.62 2.25
CA ALA A 140 -4.20 -1.19 1.75
C ALA A 140 -3.27 -2.39 1.48
N LEU A 141 -3.28 -3.37 2.39
CA LEU A 141 -2.53 -4.61 2.23
C LEU A 141 -3.02 -5.43 1.04
N ALA A 142 -4.33 -5.60 0.90
CA ALA A 142 -4.93 -6.36 -0.19
C ALA A 142 -4.59 -5.74 -1.55
N ALA A 143 -4.71 -4.42 -1.68
CA ALA A 143 -4.34 -3.72 -2.91
C ALA A 143 -2.86 -3.87 -3.25
N LEU A 144 -1.97 -3.77 -2.25
CA LEU A 144 -0.54 -4.02 -2.43
C LEU A 144 -0.28 -5.46 -2.89
N LEU A 145 -0.84 -6.46 -2.21
CA LEU A 145 -0.65 -7.87 -2.56
C LEU A 145 -1.19 -8.19 -3.96
N LEU A 146 -2.34 -7.61 -4.34
CA LEU A 146 -2.87 -7.75 -5.70
C LEU A 146 -1.94 -7.12 -6.75
N ALA A 147 -1.40 -5.94 -6.48
CA ALA A 147 -0.43 -5.31 -7.37
C ALA A 147 0.84 -6.15 -7.52
N LEU A 148 1.37 -6.68 -6.41
CA LEU A 148 2.54 -7.57 -6.40
C LEU A 148 2.25 -8.90 -7.11
N ALA A 149 1.08 -9.50 -6.89
CA ALA A 149 0.67 -10.72 -7.57
C ALA A 149 0.54 -10.50 -9.09
N ALA A 150 -0.05 -9.38 -9.52
CA ALA A 150 -0.13 -9.00 -10.92
C ALA A 150 1.26 -8.68 -11.52
N LEU A 151 2.22 -8.23 -10.71
CA LEU A 151 3.60 -8.05 -11.15
C LEU A 151 4.31 -9.40 -11.30
N ALA A 152 4.16 -10.30 -10.33
CA ALA A 152 4.72 -11.64 -10.36
C ALA A 152 4.16 -12.47 -11.53
N SER A 153 2.84 -12.45 -11.75
CA SER A 153 2.20 -13.17 -12.86
C SER A 153 2.70 -12.68 -14.22
N SER A 154 2.86 -11.37 -14.41
CA SER A 154 3.39 -10.82 -15.66
C SER A 154 4.84 -11.28 -15.95
N ARG A 155 5.64 -11.53 -14.91
CA ARG A 155 7.00 -12.06 -15.09
C ARG A 155 7.00 -13.52 -15.49
N LEU A 156 6.15 -14.33 -14.86
CA LEU A 156 6.00 -15.75 -15.19
C LEU A 156 5.54 -15.94 -16.64
N VAL A 157 4.57 -15.15 -17.10
CA VAL A 157 4.11 -15.20 -18.50
C VAL A 157 5.23 -14.80 -19.48
N ALA A 158 6.02 -13.78 -19.14
CA ALA A 158 7.17 -13.37 -19.95
C ALA A 158 8.28 -14.43 -20.00
N GLU A 159 8.46 -15.22 -18.94
CA GLU A 159 9.40 -16.35 -18.91
C GLU A 159 8.90 -17.55 -19.75
N MET A 160 7.58 -17.81 -19.76
CA MET A 160 6.99 -18.91 -20.53
C MET A 160 6.91 -18.64 -22.04
N SER A 161 6.99 -17.37 -22.46
CA SER A 161 6.89 -16.96 -23.86
C SER A 161 8.25 -16.72 -24.53
N ALA A 162 9.35 -16.87 -23.78
CA ALA A 162 10.73 -16.79 -24.24
C ALA A 162 11.28 -18.18 -24.58
#